data_AF-A0A920QUI2-F1
#
_entry.id   AF-A0A920QUI2-F1
#
_cell.length_a   1.000
_cell.length_b   1.000
_cell.length_c   1.000
_cell.angle_alpha   90.00
_cell.angle_beta   90.00
_cell.angle_gamma   90.00
#
_symmetry.space_group_name_H-M   'P 1'
#
loop_
_entity.id
_entity.type
_entity.pdbx_description
1 polymer ?
#
loop_
_entity_poly.entity_id
_entity_poly.type
_entity_poly.pdbx_seq_one_letter_code
_entity_poly.pdbx_strand_id
1 'polypeptide(L)'
;MAYWENGRCHVFGSGQSQSFNMPVLARLIDEPVENIHYVGEFCGGGFGSKGRSYPVMAIPPLMSKKINRPVMMRISREEEYYLGIARGGLQGRARLGFREDGRIIAADIYLVQDAGPTPGFWDYRAAAEYAAVTYTRWPCVCAASRFTQHDTARTAAWSGAKPDGQCHGAPPRQGPQGVWALTGCRSVRSMPRFMTRSWKNAAFP
;
A
#
# COMPACT_ATOMS: atom_id res chain seq x y z
N MET A 1 -2.48 -8.63 24.62
CA MET A 1 -2.39 -9.75 25.59
C MET A 1 -2.87 -11.00 24.89
N ALA A 2 -2.29 -12.16 25.17
CA ALA A 2 -2.81 -13.42 24.66
C ALA A 2 -2.69 -14.55 25.67
N TYR A 3 -3.61 -15.51 25.62
CA TYR A 3 -3.57 -16.74 26.41
C TYR A 3 -4.21 -17.91 25.66
N TRP A 4 -3.92 -19.12 26.13
CA TRP A 4 -4.50 -20.36 25.61
C TRP A 4 -5.40 -21.01 26.64
N GLU A 5 -6.59 -21.43 26.22
CA GLU A 5 -7.57 -22.10 27.05
C GLU A 5 -8.31 -23.15 26.21
N ASN A 6 -8.39 -24.39 26.69
CA ASN A 6 -9.11 -25.48 26.01
C ASN A 6 -8.72 -25.66 24.52
N GLY A 7 -7.44 -25.48 24.18
CA GLY A 7 -6.96 -25.57 22.80
C GLY A 7 -7.29 -24.38 21.90
N ARG A 8 -7.88 -23.31 22.45
CA ARG A 8 -8.15 -22.05 21.74
C ARG A 8 -7.22 -20.94 22.20
N CYS A 9 -6.80 -20.11 21.26
CA CYS A 9 -5.97 -18.94 21.49
C CYS A 9 -6.83 -17.68 21.56
N HIS A 10 -6.81 -17.01 22.71
CA HIS A 10 -7.48 -15.73 22.91
C HIS A 10 -6.46 -14.60 22.75
N VAL A 11 -6.68 -13.70 21.79
CA VAL A 11 -5.76 -12.61 21.47
C VAL A 11 -6.47 -11.27 21.61
N PHE A 12 -6.03 -10.46 22.56
CA PHE A 12 -6.47 -9.09 22.78
C PHE A 12 -5.48 -8.15 22.12
N GLY A 13 -5.91 -7.55 21.01
CA GLY A 13 -5.03 -6.72 20.18
C GLY A 13 -5.68 -5.42 19.73
N SER A 14 -4.85 -4.39 19.59
CA SER A 14 -5.25 -3.13 18.97
C SER A 14 -5.12 -3.25 17.46
N GLY A 15 -6.25 -3.27 16.73
CA GLY A 15 -6.29 -3.41 15.28
C GLY A 15 -7.43 -2.62 14.65
N GLN A 16 -7.24 -2.16 13.41
CA GLN A 16 -8.27 -1.41 12.67
C GLN A 16 -9.27 -2.33 11.96
N SER A 17 -8.92 -3.59 11.71
CA SER A 17 -9.79 -4.55 11.03
C SER A 17 -9.51 -5.98 11.49
N GLN A 18 -10.55 -6.65 12.01
CA GLN A 18 -10.44 -8.05 12.42
C GLN A 18 -10.37 -9.01 11.24
N SER A 19 -11.15 -8.75 10.19
CA SER A 19 -11.17 -9.58 8.99
C SER A 19 -9.82 -9.62 8.26
N PHE A 20 -9.06 -8.51 8.27
CA PHE A 20 -7.72 -8.49 7.70
C PHE A 20 -6.63 -9.03 8.65
N ASN A 21 -6.84 -8.94 9.97
CA ASN A 21 -5.87 -9.43 10.96
C ASN A 21 -5.89 -10.95 11.09
N MET A 22 -7.08 -11.53 11.24
CA MET A 22 -7.29 -12.96 11.52
C MET A 22 -6.51 -13.93 10.61
N PRO A 23 -6.62 -13.85 9.27
CA PRO A 23 -5.94 -14.81 8.40
C PRO A 23 -4.42 -14.69 8.44
N VAL A 24 -3.89 -13.48 8.68
CA VAL A 24 -2.44 -13.26 8.79
C VAL A 24 -1.94 -13.74 10.15
N LEU A 25 -2.66 -13.43 11.23
CA LEU A 25 -2.33 -13.86 12.57
C LEU A 25 -2.32 -15.40 12.68
N ALA A 26 -3.33 -16.06 12.11
CA ALA A 26 -3.41 -17.51 12.05
C ALA A 26 -2.19 -18.16 11.40
N ARG A 27 -1.74 -17.61 10.27
CA ARG A 27 -0.52 -18.05 9.58
C ARG A 27 0.74 -17.80 10.40
N LEU A 28 0.80 -16.70 11.15
CA LEU A 28 1.97 -16.38 11.97
C LEU A 28 2.11 -17.29 13.19
N ILE A 29 0.98 -17.74 13.77
CA ILE A 29 1.00 -18.62 14.94
C ILE A 29 0.91 -20.11 14.58
N ASP A 30 0.77 -20.43 13.29
CA ASP A 30 0.59 -21.77 12.74
C ASP A 30 -0.62 -22.51 13.34
N GLU A 31 -1.78 -21.86 13.32
CA GLU A 31 -3.06 -22.44 13.77
C GLU A 31 -4.20 -22.19 12.77
N PRO A 32 -5.21 -23.07 12.75
CA PRO A 32 -6.48 -22.80 12.09
C PRO A 32 -7.12 -21.52 12.65
N VAL A 33 -7.77 -20.76 11.77
CA VAL A 33 -8.43 -19.49 12.15
C VAL A 33 -9.53 -19.74 13.19
N GLU A 34 -10.15 -20.91 13.17
CA GLU A 34 -11.22 -21.36 14.07
C GLU A 34 -10.75 -21.55 15.52
N ASN A 35 -9.45 -21.77 15.70
CA ASN A 35 -8.82 -21.89 17.03
C ASN A 35 -8.44 -20.55 17.62
N ILE A 36 -8.63 -19.44 16.89
CA ILE A 36 -8.20 -18.11 17.31
C ILE A 36 -9.43 -17.24 17.57
N HIS A 37 -9.54 -16.77 18.80
CA HIS A 37 -10.51 -15.76 19.18
C HIS A 37 -9.81 -14.41 19.34
N TYR A 38 -9.95 -13.55 18.33
CA TYR A 38 -9.41 -12.20 18.40
C TYR A 38 -10.43 -11.23 19.00
N VAL A 39 -10.04 -10.57 20.08
CA VAL A 39 -10.80 -9.53 20.76
C VAL A 39 -10.14 -8.17 20.51
N GLY A 40 -10.84 -7.29 19.79
CA GLY A 40 -10.38 -5.93 19.51
C GLY A 40 -11.39 -4.89 19.98
N GLU A 41 -11.35 -4.56 21.27
CA GLU A 41 -12.31 -3.62 21.87
C GLU A 41 -12.03 -2.17 21.45
N PHE A 42 -10.85 -1.66 21.80
CA PHE A 42 -10.50 -0.26 21.58
C PHE A 42 -9.23 -0.13 20.73
N CYS A 43 -9.33 0.61 19.63
CA CYS A 43 -8.18 1.01 18.83
C CYS A 43 -7.87 2.48 19.11
N GLY A 44 -6.83 2.75 19.91
CA GLY A 44 -6.35 4.11 20.22
C GLY A 44 -5.66 4.82 19.06
N GLY A 45 -6.30 4.85 17.89
CA GLY A 45 -5.71 5.33 16.64
C GLY A 45 -4.84 4.29 15.94
N GLY A 46 -4.81 4.40 14.62
CA GLY A 46 -4.01 3.55 13.73
C GLY A 46 -3.59 4.31 12.47
N PHE A 47 -4.48 5.12 11.89
CA PHE A 47 -4.15 5.94 10.72
C PHE A 47 -3.59 5.14 9.54
N GLY A 48 -3.93 3.84 9.46
CA GLY A 48 -3.44 2.87 8.47
C GLY A 48 -2.33 1.96 9.02
N SER A 49 -1.65 2.38 10.09
CA SER A 49 -0.55 1.64 10.71
C SER A 49 -0.97 0.42 11.52
N LYS A 50 -2.27 0.15 11.65
CA LYS A 50 -2.84 -1.02 12.35
C LYS A 50 -3.85 -1.79 11.49
N GLY A 51 -3.72 -1.67 10.16
CA GLY A 51 -4.66 -2.25 9.19
C GLY A 51 -4.50 -3.75 8.93
N ARG A 52 -3.35 -4.34 9.31
CA ARG A 52 -3.06 -5.78 9.17
C ARG A 52 -2.26 -6.28 10.37
N SER A 53 -2.18 -7.59 10.53
CA SER A 53 -1.43 -8.19 11.65
C SER A 53 0.08 -8.00 11.47
N TYR A 54 0.76 -7.55 12.52
CA TYR A 54 2.23 -7.42 12.57
C TYR A 54 2.84 -8.67 13.18
N PRO A 55 4.12 -9.00 12.86
CA PRO A 55 4.85 -10.07 13.54
C PRO A 55 4.79 -9.94 15.08
N VAL A 56 4.81 -8.72 15.59
CA VAL A 56 4.76 -8.44 17.04
C VAL A 56 3.44 -8.90 17.69
N MET A 57 2.34 -8.93 16.93
CA MET A 57 1.04 -9.41 17.40
C MET A 57 1.04 -10.93 17.66
N ALA A 58 1.91 -11.68 16.97
CA ALA A 58 2.04 -13.13 17.10
C ALA A 58 2.97 -13.57 18.25
N ILE A 59 3.80 -12.66 18.78
CA ILE A 59 4.74 -12.99 19.87
C ILE A 59 4.00 -13.40 21.16
N PRO A 60 3.02 -12.63 21.68
CA PRO A 60 2.29 -13.02 22.89
C PRO A 60 1.61 -14.39 22.81
N PRO A 61 0.86 -14.75 21.75
CA PRO A 61 0.23 -16.06 21.68
C PRO A 61 1.25 -17.20 21.59
N LEU A 62 2.33 -17.05 20.82
CA LEU A 62 3.39 -18.06 20.74
C LEU A 62 4.09 -18.26 22.09
N MET A 63 4.43 -17.17 22.77
CA MET A 63 5.05 -17.22 24.10
C MET A 63 4.11 -17.82 25.13
N SER A 64 2.83 -17.42 25.11
CA SER A 64 1.82 -17.96 26.02
C SER A 64 1.64 -19.47 25.86
N LYS A 65 1.67 -19.99 24.62
CA LYS A 65 1.62 -21.43 24.33
C LYS A 65 2.80 -22.17 24.97
N LYS A 66 4.00 -21.57 24.89
CA LYS A 66 5.24 -22.16 25.40
C LYS A 66 5.33 -22.16 26.93
N ILE A 67 4.86 -21.10 27.58
CA ILE A 67 4.96 -20.96 29.06
C ILE A 67 3.68 -21.39 29.79
N ASN A 68 2.61 -21.71 29.06
CA ASN A 68 1.28 -22.03 29.57
C ASN A 68 0.73 -20.99 30.57
N ARG A 69 0.96 -19.70 30.29
CA ARG A 69 0.50 -18.57 31.12
C ARG A 69 0.10 -17.40 30.22
N PRO A 70 -0.83 -16.53 30.66
CA PRO A 70 -1.16 -15.32 29.91
C PRO A 70 0.07 -14.42 29.72
N VAL A 71 0.25 -13.90 28.50
CA VAL A 71 1.34 -12.99 28.15
C VAL A 71 0.78 -11.66 27.66
N MET A 72 1.25 -10.57 28.27
CA MET A 72 0.98 -9.21 27.79
C MET A 72 2.27 -8.61 27.26
N MET A 73 2.22 -8.09 26.03
CA MET A 73 3.30 -7.33 25.43
C MET A 73 2.79 -5.94 25.10
N ARG A 74 3.54 -4.93 25.51
CA ARG A 74 3.33 -3.53 25.16
C ARG A 74 4.62 -3.03 24.53
N ILE A 75 4.48 -2.49 23.33
CA ILE A 75 5.59 -1.89 22.58
C ILE A 75 5.77 -0.45 23.07
N SER A 76 7.01 -0.04 23.28
CA SER A 76 7.35 1.35 23.60
C SER A 76 7.14 2.25 22.37
N ARG A 77 7.07 3.58 22.59
CA ARG A 77 6.92 4.51 21.46
C ARG A 77 8.12 4.47 20.52
N GLU A 78 9.31 4.22 21.06
CA GLU A 78 10.55 4.11 20.29
C GLU A 78 10.55 2.83 19.44
N GLU A 79 10.21 1.69 20.03
CA GLU A 79 10.13 0.41 19.34
C GLU A 79 9.11 0.44 18.19
N GLU A 80 8.00 1.17 18.34
CA GLU A 80 7.00 1.35 17.28
C GLU A 80 7.59 2.01 16.02
N TYR A 81 8.61 2.88 16.12
CA TYR A 81 9.23 3.45 14.92
C TYR A 81 10.05 2.43 14.12
N TYR A 82 10.59 1.41 14.79
CA TYR A 82 11.36 0.35 14.15
C TYR A 82 10.48 -0.81 13.68
N LEU A 83 9.46 -1.16 14.47
CA LEU A 83 8.59 -2.30 14.22
C LEU A 83 7.33 -1.94 13.43
N GLY A 84 6.94 -0.67 13.46
CA GLY A 84 5.74 -0.19 12.79
C GLY A 84 5.89 -0.11 11.27
N ILE A 85 4.97 0.64 10.70
CA ILE A 85 4.85 0.89 9.28
C ILE A 85 4.56 2.38 9.07
N ALA A 86 5.22 2.96 8.07
CA ALA A 86 5.06 4.36 7.70
C ALA A 86 4.48 4.48 6.29
N ARG A 87 4.15 5.70 5.89
CA ARG A 87 3.84 5.98 4.49
C ARG A 87 5.14 5.97 3.69
N GLY A 88 5.12 5.32 2.54
CA GLY A 88 6.25 5.33 1.61
C GLY A 88 6.51 6.74 1.08
N GLY A 89 7.79 7.11 1.00
CA GLY A 89 8.20 8.33 0.32
C GLY A 89 7.84 8.26 -1.16
N LEU A 90 7.26 9.33 -1.70
CA LEU A 90 6.90 9.44 -3.11
C LEU A 90 7.74 10.55 -3.75
N GLN A 91 8.50 10.20 -4.77
CA GLN A 91 9.21 11.17 -5.60
C GLN A 91 8.77 11.00 -7.04
N GLY A 92 8.48 12.09 -7.72
CA GLY A 92 8.05 12.00 -9.09
C GLY A 92 8.09 13.30 -9.85
N ARG A 93 7.71 13.21 -11.12
CA ARG A 93 7.55 14.33 -12.04
C ARG A 93 6.15 14.30 -12.63
N ALA A 94 5.54 15.46 -12.74
CA ALA A 94 4.28 15.64 -13.45
C ALA A 94 4.47 16.65 -14.58
N ARG A 95 3.91 16.34 -15.76
CA ARG A 95 3.78 17.27 -16.87
C ARG A 95 2.29 17.43 -17.16
N LEU A 96 1.82 18.67 -17.12
CA LEU A 96 0.42 19.01 -17.36
C LEU A 96 0.32 19.83 -18.64
N GLY A 97 -0.63 19.48 -19.50
CA GLY A 97 -1.01 20.27 -20.66
C GLY A 97 -2.24 21.10 -20.36
N PHE A 98 -2.20 22.38 -20.69
CA PHE A 98 -3.31 23.32 -20.51
C PHE A 98 -3.77 23.90 -21.86
N ARG A 99 -5.04 24.28 -21.92
CA ARG A 99 -5.59 25.16 -22.96
C ARG A 99 -5.38 26.62 -22.59
N GLU A 100 -5.59 27.51 -23.56
CA GLU A 100 -5.56 28.97 -23.36
C GLU A 100 -6.60 29.44 -22.34
N ASP A 101 -7.73 28.73 -22.20
CA ASP A 101 -8.76 28.98 -21.19
C ASP A 101 -8.40 28.44 -19.78
N GLY A 102 -7.18 27.95 -19.59
CA GLY A 102 -6.67 27.42 -18.32
C GLY A 102 -7.12 25.99 -18.00
N ARG A 103 -7.85 25.31 -18.89
CA ARG A 103 -8.31 23.93 -18.65
C ARG A 103 -7.21 22.90 -18.89
N ILE A 104 -7.10 21.91 -18.00
CA ILE A 104 -6.19 20.76 -18.15
C ILE A 104 -6.70 19.84 -19.26
N ILE A 105 -5.82 19.48 -20.20
CA ILE A 105 -6.12 18.57 -21.32
C ILE A 105 -5.33 17.27 -21.29
N ALA A 106 -4.20 17.23 -20.62
CA ALA A 106 -3.36 16.05 -20.51
C ALA A 106 -2.55 16.10 -19.22
N ALA A 107 -2.33 14.93 -18.64
CA ALA A 107 -1.40 14.74 -17.53
C ALA A 107 -0.52 13.54 -17.84
N ASP A 108 0.80 13.74 -17.73
CA ASP A 108 1.84 12.70 -17.73
C ASP A 108 2.48 12.70 -16.34
N ILE A 109 2.15 11.69 -15.54
CA ILE A 109 2.60 11.56 -14.16
C ILE A 109 3.55 10.36 -14.07
N TYR A 110 4.76 10.62 -13.58
CA TYR A 110 5.74 9.60 -13.24
C TYR A 110 6.03 9.64 -11.75
N LEU A 111 5.73 8.56 -11.03
CA LEU A 111 5.98 8.44 -9.60
C LEU A 111 6.89 7.24 -9.31
N VAL A 112 7.82 7.45 -8.39
CA VAL A 112 8.64 6.43 -7.73
C VAL A 112 8.25 6.43 -6.27
N GLN A 113 7.82 5.27 -5.77
CA GLN A 113 7.54 5.09 -4.35
C GLN A 113 8.63 4.25 -3.72
N ASP A 114 9.16 4.72 -2.59
CA ASP A 114 9.92 3.90 -1.68
C ASP A 114 8.95 3.00 -0.90
N ALA A 115 9.13 1.68 -1.04
CA ALA A 115 8.29 0.69 -0.40
C ALA A 115 8.88 0.09 0.89
N GLY A 116 10.13 0.43 1.21
CA GLY A 116 10.88 -0.25 2.25
C GLY A 116 11.18 -1.71 1.87
N PRO A 117 11.50 -2.58 2.85
CA PRO A 117 12.04 -3.92 2.63
C PRO A 117 10.97 -4.97 2.28
N THR A 118 9.69 -4.60 2.29
CA THR A 118 8.56 -5.48 1.95
C THR A 118 7.89 -4.98 0.67
N PRO A 119 6.92 -5.72 0.10
CA PRO A 119 6.15 -5.25 -1.05
C PRO A 119 5.41 -3.91 -0.85
N GLY A 120 5.37 -3.39 0.38
CA GLY A 120 4.78 -2.10 0.70
C GLY A 120 3.29 -2.00 0.44
N PHE A 121 2.79 -0.77 0.40
CA PHE A 121 1.40 -0.47 0.02
C PHE A 121 1.35 0.27 -1.32
N TRP A 122 0.27 0.05 -2.07
CA TRP A 122 0.17 0.42 -3.48
C TRP A 122 -0.18 1.89 -3.74
N ASP A 123 0.24 2.81 -2.86
CA ASP A 123 -0.11 4.25 -2.91
C ASP A 123 0.24 4.89 -4.26
N TYR A 124 1.33 4.45 -4.90
CA TYR A 124 1.78 4.92 -6.21
C TYR A 124 0.75 4.74 -7.34
N ARG A 125 -0.21 3.81 -7.18
CA ARG A 125 -1.27 3.58 -8.17
C ARG A 125 -2.34 4.66 -8.12
N ALA A 126 -2.57 5.21 -6.94
CA ALA A 126 -3.69 6.08 -6.68
C ALA A 126 -3.58 7.43 -7.40
N ALA A 127 -2.37 7.92 -7.70
CA ALA A 127 -2.19 9.22 -8.35
C ALA A 127 -2.81 9.28 -9.75
N ALA A 128 -2.71 8.21 -10.53
CA ALA A 128 -3.33 8.11 -11.85
C ALA A 128 -4.86 8.10 -11.75
N GLU A 129 -5.37 7.30 -10.80
CA GLU A 129 -6.80 7.14 -10.55
C GLU A 129 -7.44 8.43 -10.05
N TYR A 130 -6.81 9.12 -9.09
CA TYR A 130 -7.29 10.41 -8.61
C TYR A 130 -7.18 11.50 -9.68
N ALA A 131 -6.08 11.57 -10.43
CA ALA A 131 -5.96 12.53 -11.52
C ALA A 131 -7.00 12.27 -12.62
N ALA A 132 -7.35 11.01 -12.87
CA ALA A 132 -8.50 10.71 -13.69
C ALA A 132 -9.78 11.23 -12.99
N VAL A 133 -10.21 10.64 -11.88
CA VAL A 133 -11.51 10.93 -11.24
C VAL A 133 -11.76 12.42 -10.96
N THR A 134 -10.75 13.16 -10.47
CA THR A 134 -10.89 14.58 -10.15
C THR A 134 -10.98 15.46 -11.39
N TYR A 135 -10.33 15.06 -12.49
CA TYR A 135 -10.23 15.88 -13.70
C TYR A 135 -10.95 15.27 -14.93
N THR A 136 -11.66 14.14 -14.81
CA THR A 136 -12.27 13.36 -15.92
C THR A 136 -13.54 13.95 -16.52
N ARG A 137 -13.45 15.18 -17.05
CA ARG A 137 -14.24 15.52 -18.25
C ARG A 137 -13.49 15.13 -19.55
N TRP A 138 -12.25 14.60 -19.47
CA TRP A 138 -11.31 14.59 -20.60
C TRP A 138 -10.76 13.19 -20.98
N PRO A 139 -10.48 12.96 -22.28
CA PRO A 139 -10.21 11.63 -22.82
C PRO A 139 -8.75 11.11 -22.74
N CYS A 140 -7.79 11.84 -22.15
CA CYS A 140 -6.38 11.42 -22.19
C CYS A 140 -5.58 11.71 -20.91
N VAL A 141 -5.62 10.78 -19.96
CA VAL A 141 -4.67 10.69 -18.84
C VAL A 141 -3.70 9.55 -19.12
N CYS A 142 -2.39 9.83 -19.07
CA CYS A 142 -1.35 8.81 -19.13
C CYS A 142 -0.56 8.84 -17.82
N ALA A 143 -0.46 7.73 -17.13
CA ALA A 143 0.32 7.64 -15.90
C ALA A 143 1.25 6.44 -15.96
N ALA A 144 2.49 6.65 -15.56
CA ALA A 144 3.49 5.62 -15.37
C ALA A 144 3.93 5.64 -13.91
N SER A 145 3.91 4.50 -13.25
CA SER A 145 4.39 4.41 -11.87
C SER A 145 5.43 3.31 -11.75
N ARG A 146 6.50 3.62 -11.02
CA ARG A 146 7.61 2.71 -10.76
C ARG A 146 7.68 2.40 -9.29
N PHE A 147 7.81 1.12 -9.00
CA PHE A 147 8.00 0.61 -7.65
C PHE A 147 9.49 0.37 -7.42
N THR A 148 10.03 0.86 -6.31
CA THR A 148 11.42 0.65 -5.92
C THR A 148 11.48 0.18 -4.47
N GLN A 149 12.18 -0.92 -4.26
CA GLN A 149 12.40 -1.51 -2.95
C GLN A 149 13.73 -0.99 -2.40
N HIS A 150 13.74 -0.55 -1.14
CA HIS A 150 14.93 -0.09 -0.43
C HIS A 150 14.96 -0.66 0.99
N ASP A 151 16.10 -0.63 1.65
CA ASP A 151 16.26 -1.09 3.04
C ASP A 151 15.81 -0.03 4.08
N THR A 152 14.67 0.63 3.84
CA THR A 152 14.11 1.70 4.69
C THR A 152 13.00 1.16 5.61
N ALA A 153 12.23 2.03 6.28
CA ALA A 153 11.12 1.57 7.12
C ALA A 153 10.02 0.88 6.28
N ARG A 154 9.34 -0.12 6.84
CA ARG A 154 8.24 -0.81 6.14
C ARG A 154 7.12 0.16 5.79
N THR A 155 6.55 0.02 4.58
CA THR A 155 5.48 0.89 4.12
C THR A 155 4.11 0.24 4.15
N ALA A 156 3.08 1.03 4.42
CA ALA A 156 1.70 0.56 4.52
C ALA A 156 0.67 1.64 4.17
N ALA A 157 -0.60 1.25 4.20
CA ALA A 157 -1.71 2.19 4.10
C ALA A 157 -1.55 3.30 5.15
N TRP A 158 -1.88 4.53 4.75
CA TRP A 158 -1.92 5.67 5.64
C TRP A 158 -3.20 6.48 5.41
N SER A 159 -3.57 7.35 6.35
CA SER A 159 -4.75 8.21 6.19
C SER A 159 -4.71 8.95 4.85
N GLY A 160 -5.75 8.77 4.03
CA GLY A 160 -5.83 9.26 2.65
C GLY A 160 -5.63 8.18 1.57
N ALA A 161 -5.19 6.98 1.93
CA ALA A 161 -5.13 5.82 1.05
C ALA A 161 -6.50 5.12 1.03
N LYS A 162 -7.35 5.46 0.06
CA LYS A 162 -8.69 4.86 -0.09
C LYS A 162 -8.74 3.94 -1.31
N PRO A 163 -9.24 2.69 -1.22
CA PRO A 163 -9.35 1.78 -2.37
C PRO A 163 -10.58 2.01 -3.27
N ASP A 164 -11.23 3.17 -3.17
CA ASP A 164 -12.53 3.46 -3.80
C ASP A 164 -12.34 3.77 -5.30
N GLY A 165 -12.01 2.76 -6.11
CA GLY A 165 -11.81 2.96 -7.54
C GLY A 165 -11.29 1.76 -8.31
N GLN A 166 -11.80 0.54 -8.09
CA GLN A 166 -11.50 -0.58 -8.99
C GLN A 166 -12.15 -0.35 -10.36
N CYS A 167 -11.45 0.37 -11.25
CA CYS A 167 -11.73 0.33 -12.67
C CYS A 167 -11.18 -0.99 -13.22
N HIS A 168 -12.07 -1.92 -13.58
CA HIS A 168 -11.74 -3.17 -14.26
C HIS A 168 -11.05 -2.88 -15.61
N GLY A 169 -9.72 -2.85 -15.62
CA GLY A 169 -8.86 -2.76 -16.80
C GLY A 169 -7.86 -3.91 -16.80
N ALA A 170 -7.59 -4.45 -18.00
CA ALA A 170 -6.82 -5.68 -18.25
C ALA A 170 -5.57 -5.90 -17.37
N PRO A 171 -5.22 -7.16 -17.05
CA PRO A 171 -4.08 -7.47 -16.21
C PRO A 171 -2.80 -6.87 -16.80
N PRO A 172 -1.93 -6.31 -15.96
CA PRO A 172 -0.73 -5.65 -16.45
C PRO A 172 0.22 -6.72 -17.02
N ARG A 173 0.85 -6.45 -18.17
CA ARG A 173 1.85 -7.35 -18.78
C ARG A 173 3.23 -7.00 -18.23
N GLN A 174 3.95 -8.00 -17.73
CA GLN A 174 5.34 -7.84 -17.27
C GLN A 174 6.24 -7.55 -18.47
N GLY A 175 6.80 -6.34 -18.52
CA GLY A 175 7.98 -6.06 -19.35
C GLY A 175 9.27 -6.39 -18.60
N PRO A 176 10.38 -6.69 -19.30
CA PRO A 176 11.66 -6.87 -18.64
C PRO A 176 12.04 -5.53 -17.99
N GLN A 177 12.41 -5.55 -16.71
CA GLN A 177 12.74 -4.41 -15.81
C GLN A 177 11.60 -3.78 -14.98
N GLY A 178 10.47 -4.47 -14.76
CA GLY A 178 9.53 -4.10 -13.68
C GLY A 178 8.77 -2.78 -13.91
N VAL A 179 8.68 -2.33 -15.17
CA VAL A 179 7.85 -1.20 -15.57
C VAL A 179 6.44 -1.71 -15.88
N TRP A 180 5.46 -1.29 -15.09
CA TRP A 180 4.04 -1.54 -15.36
C TRP A 180 3.45 -0.31 -16.07
N ALA A 181 3.25 -0.41 -17.38
CA ALA A 181 2.47 0.57 -18.12
C ALA A 181 1.02 0.10 -18.20
N LEU A 182 0.07 0.89 -17.69
CA LEU A 182 -1.34 0.73 -18.03
C LEU A 182 -1.53 1.22 -19.48
N THR A 183 -1.43 0.30 -20.44
CA THR A 183 -1.76 0.55 -21.85
C THR A 183 -3.27 0.74 -22.01
N GLY A 184 -3.75 1.95 -21.71
CA GLY A 184 -5.12 2.40 -22.01
C GLY A 184 -5.22 3.39 -23.18
N CYS A 185 -4.11 3.90 -23.71
CA CYS A 185 -4.15 4.91 -24.77
C CYS A 185 -4.32 4.24 -26.15
N ARG A 186 -5.57 4.11 -26.63
CA ARG A 186 -5.87 3.70 -28.02
C ARG A 186 -5.46 4.73 -29.09
N SER A 187 -4.79 5.83 -28.73
CA SER A 187 -4.52 6.94 -29.66
C SER A 187 -3.07 7.45 -29.68
N VAL A 188 -2.08 6.58 -29.42
CA VAL A 188 -0.65 6.94 -29.61
C VAL A 188 -0.35 7.43 -31.04
N ARG A 189 -1.21 7.09 -32.03
CA ARG A 189 -1.07 7.58 -33.42
C ARG A 189 -1.53 9.02 -33.66
N SER A 190 -2.24 9.67 -32.75
CA SER A 190 -2.76 11.04 -32.94
C SER A 190 -2.20 12.08 -31.98
N MET A 191 -1.14 11.77 -31.22
CA MET A 191 -0.43 12.79 -30.47
C MET A 191 0.27 13.77 -31.43
N PRO A 192 0.09 15.10 -31.28
CA PRO A 192 0.86 16.08 -32.04
C PRO A 192 2.36 15.77 -31.92
N ARG A 193 3.09 15.81 -33.05
CA ARG A 193 4.54 15.54 -33.16
C ARG A 193 5.42 16.36 -32.20
N PHE A 194 4.86 17.32 -31.48
CA PHE A 194 5.53 18.13 -30.47
C PHE A 194 5.90 17.34 -29.20
N MET A 195 5.12 16.32 -28.78
CA MET A 195 5.41 15.57 -27.55
C MET A 195 6.40 14.40 -27.74
N THR A 196 6.52 13.84 -28.95
CA THR A 196 7.38 12.67 -29.19
C THR A 196 8.88 13.02 -29.25
N ARG A 197 9.25 14.29 -29.46
CA ARG A 197 10.67 14.73 -29.45
C ARG A 197 11.28 14.81 -28.05
N SER A 198 10.48 15.02 -27.00
CA SER A 198 11.01 15.10 -25.63
C SER A 198 11.43 13.74 -25.06
N TRP A 199 10.97 12.63 -25.64
CA TRP A 199 11.27 11.28 -25.17
C TRP A 199 12.64 10.75 -25.63
N LYS A 200 13.11 11.14 -26.82
CA LYS A 200 14.42 10.66 -27.35
C LYS A 200 15.63 11.32 -26.70
N ASN A 201 15.46 12.50 -26.09
CA ASN A 201 16.56 13.29 -25.53
C ASN A 201 16.55 13.36 -23.99
N ALA A 202 15.64 12.65 -23.32
CA ALA A 202 15.69 12.50 -21.87
C ALA A 202 16.66 11.37 -21.52
N ALA A 203 17.96 11.61 -21.74
CA ALA A 203 19.00 10.85 -21.08
C ALA A 203 18.84 11.03 -19.56
N PHE A 204 18.73 9.92 -18.84
CA PHE A 204 18.83 9.89 -17.40
C PHE A 204 20.27 10.32 -17.01
N PRO A 205 20.46 11.34 -16.16
CA PRO A 205 21.69 11.43 -15.38
C PRO A 205 21.72 10.32 -14.32
#